data_AF-A0A553ML26-F1
#
_entry.id   AF-A0A553ML26-F1
#
_cell.length_a   1.000
_cell.length_b   1.000
_cell.length_c   1.000
_cell.angle_alpha   90.00
_cell.angle_beta   90.00
_cell.angle_gamma   90.00
#
_symmetry.space_group_name_H-M   'P 1'
#
loop_
_entity.id
_entity.type
_entity.pdbx_description
1 polymer ?
#
loop_
_entity_poly.entity_id
_entity_poly.type
_entity_poly.pdbx_seq_one_letter_code
_entity_poly.pdbx_strand_id
1 'polypeptide(L)'
;MRFFDQCERFVKDVENNKTALKEVARFKSSPEMDAVRRRLSKRLQIPFELITAGMAETAFFLCSYEFAIKTEKSPWCDLLDETDAQFWKRGYGYDVNRKSSCMLFHHIWKSLDRAAHGKRNGEVPKTATIQVGHAETLLPLLSLMGFFKDETPLTADNFSSQHNRAFRSSRMVPYAANLVFVLFQCSDGLRLQLFLNEKPLRFPGMMDSAPLYDAVREHYSVLLHGCDFKTECDIAQSNLRNVEL
;
A
#
# COMPACT_ATOMS: atom_id res chain seq x y z
N MET A 1 -3.31 -3.21 13.49
CA MET A 1 -4.46 -2.40 13.00
C MET A 1 -4.93 -2.96 11.66
N ARG A 2 -6.16 -3.51 11.57
CA ARG A 2 -6.67 -4.17 10.35
C ARG A 2 -8.10 -3.73 10.01
N PHE A 3 -8.30 -2.43 9.80
CA PHE A 3 -9.63 -1.90 9.44
C PHE A 3 -10.16 -2.45 8.10
N PHE A 4 -9.26 -2.90 7.20
CA PHE A 4 -9.65 -3.50 5.93
C PHE A 4 -10.39 -4.84 6.10
N ASP A 5 -10.08 -5.62 7.16
CA ASP A 5 -10.80 -6.86 7.47
C ASP A 5 -12.26 -6.59 7.88
N GLN A 6 -12.55 -5.39 8.37
CA GLN A 6 -13.89 -4.95 8.78
C GLN A 6 -14.66 -4.26 7.64
N CYS A 7 -14.04 -4.11 6.46
CA CYS A 7 -14.65 -3.44 5.33
C CYS A 7 -15.38 -4.48 4.46
N GLU A 8 -16.67 -4.71 4.70
CA GLU A 8 -17.44 -5.79 4.04
C GLU A 8 -17.36 -5.73 2.51
N ARG A 9 -17.46 -4.52 1.94
CA ARG A 9 -17.33 -4.30 0.51
C ARG A 9 -15.94 -4.67 -0.02
N PHE A 10 -14.86 -4.34 0.71
CA PHE A 10 -13.50 -4.76 0.32
C PHE A 10 -13.38 -6.29 0.36
N VAL A 11 -13.85 -6.91 1.44
CA VAL A 11 -13.79 -8.37 1.62
C VAL A 11 -14.56 -9.08 0.51
N LYS A 12 -15.75 -8.59 0.15
CA LYS A 12 -16.59 -9.17 -0.89
C LYS A 12 -16.08 -8.89 -2.30
N ASP A 13 -15.84 -7.63 -2.63
CA ASP A 13 -15.59 -7.18 -4.00
C ASP A 13 -14.14 -7.38 -4.44
N VAL A 14 -13.20 -7.50 -3.47
CA VAL A 14 -11.77 -7.63 -3.75
C VAL A 14 -11.18 -8.90 -3.19
N GLU A 15 -11.27 -9.14 -1.88
CA GLU A 15 -10.56 -10.27 -1.25
C GLU A 15 -11.12 -11.63 -1.68
N ASN A 16 -12.44 -11.80 -1.61
CA ASN A 16 -13.14 -13.03 -1.98
C ASN A 16 -13.52 -13.07 -3.47
N ASN A 17 -13.23 -12.01 -4.22
CA ASN A 17 -13.58 -11.93 -5.63
C ASN A 17 -12.43 -12.42 -6.52
N LYS A 18 -12.61 -13.59 -7.14
CA LYS A 18 -11.63 -14.16 -8.08
C LYS A 18 -11.36 -13.24 -9.28
N THR A 19 -12.32 -12.40 -9.69
CA THR A 19 -12.11 -11.43 -10.77
C THR A 19 -11.27 -10.23 -10.34
N ALA A 20 -11.20 -9.94 -9.04
CA ALA A 20 -10.34 -8.87 -8.50
C ALA A 20 -8.85 -9.20 -8.57
N LEU A 21 -8.51 -10.48 -8.77
CA LEU A 21 -7.15 -10.95 -8.97
C LEU A 21 -6.86 -11.28 -10.45
N LYS A 22 -7.68 -10.78 -11.39
CA LYS A 22 -7.53 -11.09 -12.82
C LYS A 22 -6.15 -10.72 -13.35
N GLU A 23 -5.63 -9.54 -13.01
CA GLU A 23 -4.30 -9.12 -13.44
C GLU A 23 -3.19 -9.97 -12.80
N VAL A 24 -3.37 -10.42 -11.55
CA VAL A 24 -2.44 -11.35 -10.92
C VAL A 24 -2.46 -12.71 -11.62
N ALA A 25 -3.64 -13.22 -11.97
CA ALA A 25 -3.79 -14.48 -12.69
C ALA A 25 -3.21 -14.41 -14.10
N ARG A 26 -3.43 -13.29 -14.80
CA ARG A 26 -2.84 -12.98 -16.10
C ARG A 26 -1.31 -12.94 -16.02
N PHE A 27 -0.76 -12.22 -15.04
CA PHE A 27 0.68 -12.15 -14.83
C PHE A 27 1.29 -13.52 -14.49
N LYS A 28 0.62 -14.33 -13.67
CA LYS A 28 1.06 -15.70 -13.38
C LYS A 28 1.10 -16.61 -14.63
N SER A 29 0.38 -16.24 -15.67
CA SER A 29 0.30 -16.95 -16.96
C SER A 29 1.05 -16.24 -18.08
N SER A 30 1.79 -15.16 -17.77
CA SER A 30 2.44 -14.32 -18.77
C SER A 30 3.82 -14.86 -19.17
N PRO A 31 4.38 -14.41 -20.31
CA PRO A 31 5.73 -14.79 -20.75
C PRO A 31 6.82 -14.46 -19.71
N GLU A 32 6.63 -13.42 -18.91
CA GLU A 32 7.55 -13.03 -17.84
C GLU A 32 7.62 -14.10 -16.75
N MET A 33 6.46 -14.57 -16.26
CA MET A 33 6.42 -15.67 -15.29
C MET A 33 6.89 -16.99 -15.90
N ASP A 34 6.61 -17.23 -17.18
CA ASP A 34 7.12 -18.39 -17.91
C ASP A 34 8.65 -18.41 -17.95
N ALA A 35 9.27 -17.25 -18.18
CA ALA A 35 10.72 -17.10 -18.16
C ALA A 35 11.31 -17.43 -16.78
N VAL A 36 10.68 -16.96 -15.70
CA VAL A 36 11.08 -17.32 -14.31
C VAL A 36 10.99 -18.84 -14.11
N ARG A 37 9.87 -19.46 -14.48
CA ARG A 37 9.65 -20.91 -14.35
C ARG A 37 10.68 -21.73 -15.14
N ARG A 38 11.03 -21.31 -16.35
CA ARG A 38 12.07 -21.96 -17.16
C ARG A 38 13.45 -21.85 -16.51
N ARG A 39 13.80 -20.70 -15.93
CA ARG A 39 15.05 -20.54 -15.18
C ARG A 39 15.10 -21.44 -13.95
N LEU A 40 14.01 -21.50 -13.18
CA LEU A 40 13.88 -22.41 -12.03
C LEU A 40 14.04 -23.88 -12.44
N SER A 41 13.31 -24.31 -13.47
CA SER A 41 13.40 -25.66 -14.04
C SER A 41 14.85 -25.99 -14.42
N LYS A 42 15.55 -25.08 -15.12
CA LYS A 42 16.95 -25.26 -15.51
C LYS A 42 17.90 -25.33 -14.31
N ARG A 43 17.76 -24.44 -13.33
CA ARG A 43 18.65 -24.38 -12.14
C ARG A 43 18.46 -25.59 -11.24
N LEU A 44 17.22 -26.07 -11.09
CA LEU A 44 16.88 -27.22 -10.24
C LEU A 44 17.00 -28.58 -10.96
N GLN A 45 17.15 -28.58 -12.29
CA GLN A 45 17.14 -29.79 -13.13
C GLN A 45 15.84 -30.59 -12.99
N ILE A 46 14.70 -29.90 -12.89
CA ILE A 46 13.36 -30.48 -12.76
C ILE A 46 12.57 -30.20 -14.05
N PRO A 47 11.76 -31.15 -14.56
CA PRO A 47 10.86 -30.92 -15.70
C PRO A 47 10.03 -29.64 -15.55
N PHE A 48 9.97 -28.85 -16.62
CA PHE A 48 9.31 -27.54 -16.62
C PHE A 48 7.81 -27.64 -16.27
N GLU A 49 7.17 -28.74 -16.67
CA GLU A 49 5.75 -29.02 -16.43
C GLU A 49 5.43 -29.14 -14.93
N LEU A 50 6.41 -29.48 -14.10
CA LEU A 50 6.27 -29.58 -12.66
C LEU A 50 6.47 -28.24 -11.94
N ILE A 51 7.10 -27.25 -12.59
CA ILE A 51 7.34 -25.95 -12.01
C ILE A 51 6.13 -25.05 -12.25
N THR A 52 5.35 -24.77 -11.20
CA THR A 52 4.20 -23.85 -11.27
C THR A 52 4.59 -22.42 -10.93
N ALA A 53 3.78 -21.44 -11.35
CA ALA A 53 3.94 -20.04 -10.92
C ALA A 53 3.86 -19.88 -9.38
N GLY A 54 3.08 -20.74 -8.72
CA GLY A 54 3.01 -20.79 -7.26
C GLY A 54 4.34 -21.22 -6.62
N MET A 55 5.03 -22.19 -7.22
CA MET A 55 6.36 -22.61 -6.73
C MET A 55 7.41 -21.52 -6.94
N ALA A 56 7.34 -20.76 -8.04
CA ALA A 56 8.19 -19.60 -8.24
C ALA A 56 7.96 -18.51 -7.18
N GLU A 57 6.69 -18.20 -6.90
CA GLU A 57 6.29 -17.28 -5.83
C GLU A 57 6.78 -17.79 -4.45
N THR A 58 6.67 -19.09 -4.17
CA THR A 58 7.17 -19.69 -2.93
C THR A 58 8.69 -19.59 -2.80
N ALA A 59 9.46 -19.84 -3.87
CA ALA A 59 10.92 -19.70 -3.84
C ALA A 59 11.32 -18.26 -3.50
N PHE A 60 10.61 -17.27 -4.05
CA PHE A 60 10.80 -15.85 -3.71
C PHE A 60 10.54 -15.58 -2.23
N PHE A 61 9.42 -16.08 -1.70
CA PHE A 61 9.11 -15.90 -0.29
C PHE A 61 10.14 -16.57 0.61
N LEU A 62 10.57 -17.80 0.32
CA LEU A 62 11.59 -18.50 1.10
C LEU A 62 12.90 -17.71 1.14
N CYS A 63 13.37 -17.20 -0.01
CA CYS A 63 14.52 -16.31 -0.06
C CYS A 63 14.33 -15.10 0.87
N SER A 64 13.21 -14.39 0.75
CA SER A 64 12.95 -13.17 1.52
C SER A 64 12.83 -13.42 3.03
N TYR A 65 12.17 -14.51 3.45
CA TYR A 65 11.96 -14.85 4.85
C TYR A 65 13.23 -15.34 5.51
N GLU A 66 14.01 -16.21 4.83
CA GLU A 66 15.27 -16.68 5.39
C GLU A 66 16.25 -15.52 5.56
N PHE A 67 16.32 -14.60 4.59
CA PHE A 67 17.11 -13.39 4.76
C PHE A 67 16.61 -12.55 5.94
N ALA A 68 15.31 -12.31 6.06
CA ALA A 68 14.75 -11.50 7.14
C ALA A 68 14.94 -12.11 8.54
N ILE A 69 14.92 -13.44 8.66
CA ILE A 69 14.99 -14.16 9.94
C ILE A 69 16.44 -14.44 10.33
N LYS A 70 17.27 -14.90 9.38
CA LYS A 70 18.64 -15.38 9.65
C LYS A 70 19.71 -14.37 9.26
N THR A 71 19.37 -13.32 8.51
CA THR A 71 20.36 -12.39 7.91
C THR A 71 21.32 -13.11 6.95
N GLU A 72 20.89 -14.23 6.37
CA GLU A 72 21.68 -15.04 5.44
C GLU A 72 21.07 -15.01 4.04
N LYS A 73 21.93 -14.95 3.02
CA LYS A 73 21.47 -15.13 1.63
C LYS A 73 21.17 -16.61 1.42
N SER A 74 19.89 -16.93 1.36
CA SER A 74 19.41 -18.28 1.10
C SER A 74 19.82 -18.78 -0.30
N PRO A 75 20.12 -20.08 -0.48
CA PRO A 75 20.19 -20.70 -1.79
C PRO A 75 18.91 -20.51 -2.63
N TRP A 76 17.75 -20.31 -1.99
CA TRP A 76 16.51 -19.95 -2.69
C TRP A 76 16.63 -18.62 -3.45
N CYS A 77 17.47 -17.69 -2.98
CA CYS A 77 17.73 -16.43 -3.65
C CYS A 77 18.55 -16.62 -4.94
N ASP A 78 19.41 -17.64 -5.00
CA ASP A 78 20.20 -17.96 -6.20
C ASP A 78 19.36 -18.62 -7.29
N LEU A 79 18.08 -18.89 -7.03
CA LEU A 79 17.12 -19.38 -8.02
C LEU A 79 16.41 -18.26 -8.78
N LEU A 80 16.57 -17.01 -8.33
CA LEU A 80 15.83 -15.84 -8.82
C LEU A 80 16.80 -14.77 -9.32
N ASP A 81 16.34 -13.92 -10.23
CA ASP A 81 17.08 -12.72 -10.66
C ASP A 81 16.43 -11.45 -10.08
N GLU A 82 17.16 -10.34 -10.03
CA GLU A 82 16.67 -9.07 -9.45
C GLU A 82 15.36 -8.57 -10.09
N THR A 83 15.11 -8.94 -11.35
CA THR A 83 13.91 -8.56 -12.10
C THR A 83 12.64 -9.29 -11.66
N ASP A 84 12.77 -10.37 -10.88
CA ASP A 84 11.68 -11.31 -10.60
C ASP A 84 10.83 -10.90 -9.37
N ALA A 85 11.26 -9.88 -8.64
CA ALA A 85 10.77 -9.55 -7.29
C ALA A 85 9.55 -8.61 -7.21
N GLN A 86 8.64 -8.61 -8.19
CA GLN A 86 7.61 -7.56 -8.27
C GLN A 86 6.20 -8.16 -8.24
N PHE A 87 5.54 -8.08 -7.08
CA PHE A 87 4.20 -8.65 -6.92
C PHE A 87 3.12 -7.62 -6.59
N TRP A 88 2.04 -7.71 -7.38
CA TRP A 88 0.81 -6.95 -7.31
C TRP A 88 -0.17 -7.62 -6.37
N LYS A 89 -0.56 -6.98 -5.26
CA LYS A 89 -1.76 -7.44 -4.53
C LYS A 89 -2.63 -6.32 -3.96
N ARG A 90 -2.09 -5.14 -3.61
CA ARG A 90 -2.83 -4.11 -2.84
C ARG A 90 -2.32 -2.73 -3.23
N GLY A 91 -3.21 -1.76 -3.51
CA GLY A 91 -2.86 -0.47 -4.09
C GLY A 91 -3.98 0.12 -4.96
N TYR A 92 -3.62 0.81 -6.03
CA TYR A 92 -4.54 1.50 -6.96
C TYR A 92 -5.47 0.60 -7.79
N GLY A 93 -5.39 -0.73 -7.66
CA GLY A 93 -6.19 -1.65 -8.48
C GLY A 93 -7.71 -1.54 -8.30
N TYR A 94 -8.19 -1.21 -7.09
CA TYR A 94 -9.61 -0.98 -6.81
C TYR A 94 -9.76 0.22 -5.87
N ASP A 95 -10.78 1.06 -6.10
CA ASP A 95 -11.01 2.26 -5.31
C ASP A 95 -11.29 1.94 -3.83
N VAL A 96 -12.02 0.85 -3.56
CA VAL A 96 -12.32 0.39 -2.19
C VAL A 96 -11.04 0.01 -1.41
N ASN A 97 -9.96 -0.40 -2.09
CA ASN A 97 -8.70 -0.76 -1.44
C ASN A 97 -8.16 0.41 -0.62
N ARG A 98 -8.12 1.61 -1.21
CA ARG A 98 -7.63 2.82 -0.53
C ARG A 98 -8.64 3.36 0.46
N LYS A 99 -9.93 3.33 0.12
CA LYS A 99 -11.01 3.90 0.96
C LYS A 99 -11.26 3.12 2.25
N SER A 100 -10.86 1.85 2.31
CA SER A 100 -10.78 1.12 3.59
C SER A 100 -9.97 1.88 4.67
N SER A 101 -9.05 2.77 4.27
CA SER A 101 -8.25 3.59 5.19
C SER A 101 -8.89 4.91 5.64
N CYS A 102 -10.14 5.21 5.26
CA CYS A 102 -10.79 6.47 5.68
C CYS A 102 -10.73 6.67 7.20
N MET A 103 -10.98 5.62 8.01
CA MET A 103 -10.91 5.74 9.47
C MET A 103 -9.52 6.14 9.97
N LEU A 104 -8.47 5.51 9.46
CA LEU A 104 -7.09 5.82 9.87
C LEU A 104 -6.72 7.24 9.42
N PHE A 105 -7.08 7.61 8.20
CA PHE A 105 -6.86 8.95 7.67
C PHE A 105 -7.49 10.02 8.58
N HIS A 106 -8.78 9.88 8.92
CA HIS A 106 -9.46 10.80 9.84
C HIS A 106 -8.85 10.82 11.23
N HIS A 107 -8.44 9.65 11.75
CA HIS A 107 -7.81 9.57 13.05
C HIS A 107 -6.49 10.36 13.09
N ILE A 108 -5.65 10.25 12.05
CA ILE A 108 -4.40 11.00 11.92
C ILE A 108 -4.69 12.51 11.93
N TRP A 109 -5.62 12.97 11.09
CA TRP A 109 -5.95 14.39 11.00
C TRP A 109 -6.59 14.95 12.27
N LYS A 110 -7.47 14.20 12.94
CA LYS A 110 -7.99 14.58 14.26
C LYS A 110 -6.91 14.67 15.32
N SER A 111 -5.85 13.86 15.21
CA SER A 111 -4.69 13.97 16.10
C SER A 111 -3.87 15.22 15.79
N LEU A 112 -3.64 15.52 14.51
CA LEU A 112 -2.92 16.71 14.07
C LEU A 112 -3.68 18.00 14.43
N ASP A 113 -5.00 18.05 14.23
CA ASP A 113 -5.85 19.20 14.58
C ASP A 113 -5.79 19.51 16.08
N ARG A 114 -5.86 18.46 16.93
CA ARG A 114 -5.71 18.62 18.38
C ARG A 114 -4.32 19.13 18.77
N ALA A 115 -3.26 18.62 18.13
CA ALA A 115 -1.90 19.07 18.39
C ALA A 115 -1.67 20.51 17.93
N ALA A 116 -2.22 20.89 16.77
CA ALA A 116 -2.15 22.25 16.22
C ALA A 116 -2.90 23.25 17.11
N HIS A 117 -4.12 22.91 17.55
CA HIS A 117 -4.90 23.73 18.49
C HIS A 117 -4.16 23.90 19.82
N GLY A 118 -3.68 22.80 20.42
CA GLY A 118 -2.92 22.87 21.67
C GLY A 118 -1.67 23.74 21.55
N LYS A 119 -0.91 23.61 20.45
CA LYS A 119 0.26 24.46 20.18
C LYS A 119 -0.10 25.94 20.05
N ARG A 120 -1.19 26.28 19.35
CA ARG A 120 -1.66 27.67 19.19
C ARG A 120 -2.10 28.30 20.51
N ASN A 121 -2.64 27.50 21.43
CA ASN A 121 -3.15 27.97 22.71
C ASN A 121 -2.13 27.88 23.86
N GLY A 122 -0.89 27.46 23.58
CA GLY A 122 0.14 27.29 24.62
C GLY A 122 -0.09 26.08 25.54
N GLU A 123 -0.95 25.14 25.15
CA GLU A 123 -1.14 23.88 25.87
C GLU A 123 0.05 22.95 25.62
N VAL A 124 0.37 22.05 26.57
CA VAL A 124 1.37 21.00 26.36
C VAL A 124 0.75 19.93 25.44
N PRO A 125 1.14 19.85 24.15
CA PRO A 125 0.53 18.88 23.27
C PRO A 125 1.05 17.48 23.60
N LYS A 126 0.22 16.46 23.34
CA LYS A 126 0.69 15.07 23.33
C LYS A 126 1.88 14.95 22.36
N THR A 127 3.06 14.64 22.89
CA THR A 127 4.34 14.72 22.16
C THR A 127 4.42 13.75 20.99
N ALA A 128 3.86 12.55 21.13
CA ALA A 128 3.86 11.53 20.10
C ALA A 128 2.61 10.64 20.16
N THR A 129 2.15 10.20 18.99
CA THR A 129 1.19 9.09 18.84
C THR A 129 1.84 8.03 17.97
N ILE A 130 2.06 6.84 18.53
CA ILE A 130 2.67 5.71 17.83
C ILE A 130 1.58 4.69 17.53
N GLN A 131 1.53 4.22 16.30
CA GLN A 131 0.59 3.19 15.86
C GLN A 131 1.35 2.11 15.10
N VAL A 132 1.02 0.85 15.40
CA VAL A 132 1.61 -0.31 14.74
C VAL A 132 0.54 -1.03 13.92
N GLY A 133 0.87 -1.25 12.65
CA GLY A 133 0.00 -1.86 11.67
C GLY A 133 0.73 -2.94 10.88
N HIS A 134 0.15 -3.31 9.75
CA HIS A 134 0.75 -4.20 8.76
C HIS A 134 1.07 -3.42 7.48
N ALA A 135 1.74 -4.07 6.53
CA ALA A 135 1.94 -3.50 5.20
C ALA A 135 0.58 -3.17 4.53
N GLU A 136 -0.41 -4.03 4.79
CA GLU A 136 -1.80 -3.92 4.39
C GLU A 136 -2.54 -2.75 5.07
N THR A 137 -1.98 -2.14 6.12
CA THR A 137 -2.51 -0.93 6.74
C THR A 137 -1.94 0.31 6.05
N LEU A 138 -0.62 0.32 5.85
CA LEU A 138 0.12 1.48 5.35
C LEU A 138 -0.08 1.70 3.85
N LEU A 139 -0.11 0.62 3.07
CA LEU A 139 -0.20 0.71 1.62
C LEU A 139 -1.53 1.32 1.12
N PRO A 140 -2.71 0.91 1.66
CA PRO A 140 -3.97 1.62 1.44
C PRO A 140 -3.96 3.10 1.86
N LEU A 141 -3.38 3.44 3.02
CA LEU A 141 -3.30 4.84 3.47
C LEU A 141 -2.48 5.71 2.51
N LEU A 142 -1.29 5.25 2.10
CA LEU A 142 -0.45 5.94 1.11
C LEU A 142 -1.22 6.14 -0.21
N SER A 143 -1.92 5.10 -0.66
CA SER A 143 -2.72 5.15 -1.89
C SER A 143 -3.91 6.12 -1.77
N LEU A 144 -4.55 6.18 -0.59
CA LEU A 144 -5.66 7.09 -0.27
C LEU A 144 -5.21 8.55 -0.31
N MET A 145 -4.01 8.82 0.22
CA MET A 145 -3.37 10.13 0.19
C MET A 145 -2.79 10.50 -1.19
N GLY A 146 -2.90 9.63 -2.19
CA GLY A 146 -2.46 9.91 -3.56
C GLY A 146 -0.97 9.67 -3.82
N PHE A 147 -0.24 9.04 -2.91
CA PHE A 147 1.18 8.76 -3.11
C PHE A 147 1.42 7.60 -4.09
N PHE A 148 2.46 7.75 -4.91
CA PHE A 148 2.94 6.71 -5.83
C PHE A 148 1.88 6.26 -6.85
N LYS A 149 0.96 7.14 -7.22
CA LYS A 149 0.01 6.89 -8.31
C LYS A 149 0.73 7.00 -9.65
N ASP A 150 0.77 5.89 -10.38
CA ASP A 150 1.24 5.88 -11.77
C ASP A 150 0.20 6.50 -12.70
N GLU A 151 0.67 7.14 -13.78
CA GLU A 151 -0.20 7.71 -14.83
C GLU A 151 -0.98 6.60 -15.55
N THR A 152 -0.27 5.51 -15.87
CA THR A 152 -0.85 4.33 -16.51
C THR A 152 -1.14 3.27 -15.45
N PRO A 153 -2.38 2.75 -15.36
CA PRO A 153 -2.70 1.63 -14.49
C PRO A 153 -1.82 0.42 -14.76
N LEU A 154 -1.50 -0.30 -13.70
CA LEU A 154 -0.54 -1.40 -13.76
C LEU A 154 -1.31 -2.68 -14.10
N THR A 155 -0.95 -3.28 -15.23
CA THR A 155 -1.61 -4.48 -15.76
C THR A 155 -0.56 -5.56 -16.00
N ALA A 156 -1.01 -6.81 -16.20
CA ALA A 156 -0.11 -7.89 -16.57
C ALA A 156 0.61 -7.60 -17.90
N ASP A 157 -0.12 -7.03 -18.85
CA ASP A 157 0.34 -6.85 -20.24
C ASP A 157 1.36 -5.71 -20.38
N ASN A 158 1.41 -4.77 -19.42
CA ASN A 158 2.30 -3.61 -19.48
C ASN A 158 3.56 -3.74 -18.60
N PHE A 159 3.80 -4.91 -17.98
CA PHE A 159 4.92 -5.12 -17.06
C PHE A 159 6.27 -4.66 -17.61
N SER A 160 6.59 -5.01 -18.86
CA SER A 160 7.85 -4.65 -19.52
C SER A 160 8.05 -3.14 -19.69
N SER A 161 6.96 -2.37 -19.82
CA SER A 161 7.01 -0.91 -19.93
C SER A 161 7.09 -0.19 -18.58
N GLN A 162 6.86 -0.90 -17.47
CA GLN A 162 6.63 -0.33 -16.13
C GLN A 162 7.87 -0.42 -15.21
N HIS A 163 9.07 -0.44 -15.80
CA HIS A 163 10.32 -0.48 -15.04
C HIS A 163 10.53 0.74 -14.12
N ASN A 164 10.02 1.91 -14.53
CA ASN A 164 10.17 3.19 -13.83
C ASN A 164 8.92 3.63 -13.06
N ARG A 165 7.97 2.73 -12.83
CA ARG A 165 6.75 3.04 -12.09
C ARG A 165 7.03 3.57 -10.67
N ALA A 166 6.16 4.43 -10.20
CA ALA A 166 6.17 4.96 -8.85
C ALA A 166 5.72 3.89 -7.83
N PHE A 167 4.72 3.07 -8.17
CA PHE A 167 4.16 2.09 -7.24
C PHE A 167 5.07 0.85 -7.08
N ARG A 168 5.98 0.91 -6.11
CA ARG A 168 6.96 -0.15 -5.81
C ARG A 168 6.86 -0.54 -4.33
N SER A 169 6.06 -1.56 -4.04
CA SER A 169 5.80 -2.04 -2.67
C SER A 169 7.08 -2.31 -1.86
N SER A 170 8.11 -2.88 -2.48
CA SER A 170 9.42 -3.12 -1.83
C SER A 170 10.14 -1.86 -1.34
N ARG A 171 9.84 -0.69 -1.91
CA ARG A 171 10.39 0.61 -1.48
C ARG A 171 9.43 1.38 -0.57
N MET A 172 8.13 1.13 -0.71
CA MET A 172 7.09 1.84 0.02
C MET A 172 6.85 1.21 1.39
N VAL A 173 6.70 -0.12 1.43
CA VAL A 173 6.30 -0.89 2.62
C VAL A 173 7.21 -2.11 2.85
N PRO A 174 8.55 -1.93 2.96
CA PRO A 174 9.44 -3.01 3.39
C PRO A 174 9.14 -3.49 4.82
N TYR A 175 9.84 -4.52 5.29
CA TYR A 175 9.83 -4.85 6.73
C TYR A 175 10.22 -3.62 7.56
N ALA A 176 9.52 -3.42 8.67
CA ALA A 176 9.65 -2.26 9.55
C ALA A 176 9.40 -0.89 8.88
N ALA A 177 8.63 -0.86 7.77
CA ALA A 177 8.22 0.40 7.16
C ALA A 177 7.51 1.33 8.15
N ASN A 178 7.81 2.61 8.04
CA ASN A 178 7.30 3.66 8.93
C ASN A 178 6.87 4.89 8.15
N LEU A 179 5.79 5.52 8.62
CA LEU A 179 5.27 6.78 8.10
C LEU A 179 5.12 7.75 9.28
N VAL A 180 5.81 8.88 9.23
CA VAL A 180 5.88 9.84 10.34
C VAL A 180 5.40 11.21 9.86
N PHE A 181 4.40 11.75 10.56
CA PHE A 181 3.92 13.12 10.40
C PHE A 181 4.55 13.98 11.50
N VAL A 182 5.35 14.97 11.13
CA VAL A 182 6.03 15.88 12.05
C VAL A 182 5.38 17.25 11.93
N LEU A 183 4.67 17.66 12.99
CA LEU A 183 4.08 18.99 13.12
C LEU A 183 5.00 19.87 13.98
N PHE A 184 5.43 21.00 13.44
CA PHE A 184 6.35 21.92 14.14
C PHE A 184 6.02 23.37 13.84
N GLN A 185 6.49 24.28 14.70
CA GLN A 185 6.25 25.72 14.59
C GLN A 185 7.45 26.39 13.93
N CYS A 186 7.20 27.18 12.88
CA CYS A 186 8.14 28.10 12.24
C CYS A 186 7.70 29.56 12.46
N SER A 187 8.51 30.50 11.99
CA SER A 187 8.21 31.95 12.04
C SER A 187 6.96 32.33 11.25
N ASP A 188 6.65 31.58 10.19
CA ASP A 188 5.52 31.81 9.28
C ASP A 188 4.29 30.95 9.62
N GLY A 189 4.36 30.09 10.63
CA GLY A 189 3.24 29.28 11.09
C GLY A 189 3.59 27.82 11.41
N LEU A 190 2.56 27.03 11.69
CA LEU A 190 2.71 25.59 11.84
C LEU A 190 2.97 24.93 10.48
N ARG A 191 3.95 24.06 10.43
CA ARG A 191 4.33 23.30 9.23
C ARG A 191 4.24 21.80 9.49
N LEU A 192 3.93 21.06 8.43
CA LEU A 192 3.77 19.61 8.46
C LEU A 192 4.76 18.97 7.48
N GLN A 193 5.64 18.13 8.01
CA GLN A 193 6.58 17.34 7.20
C GLN A 193 6.27 15.86 7.32
N LEU A 194 6.35 15.14 6.21
CA LEU A 194 6.13 13.70 6.14
C LEU A 194 7.45 12.97 5.90
N PHE A 195 7.63 11.85 6.57
CA PHE A 195 8.75 10.93 6.34
C PHE A 195 8.20 9.54 6.07
N LEU A 196 8.68 8.89 5.01
CA LEU A 196 8.41 7.48 4.72
C LEU A 196 9.73 6.74 4.71
N ASN A 197 9.87 5.72 5.57
CA ASN A 197 11.11 4.96 5.74
C ASN A 197 12.30 5.90 5.96
N GLU A 198 12.15 6.78 6.96
CA GLU A 198 13.15 7.76 7.40
C GLU A 198 13.56 8.80 6.35
N LYS A 199 12.91 8.83 5.18
CA LYS A 199 13.20 9.77 4.10
C LYS A 199 12.10 10.82 3.98
N PRO A 200 12.45 12.11 3.83
CA PRO A 200 11.47 13.15 3.56
C PRO A 200 10.61 12.80 2.34
N LEU A 201 9.30 12.86 2.52
CA LEU A 201 8.31 12.58 1.50
C LEU A 201 7.47 13.84 1.26
N ARG A 202 7.49 14.35 0.04
CA ARG A 202 6.67 15.51 -0.36
C ARG A 202 5.22 15.09 -0.58
N PHE A 203 4.28 15.83 -0.02
CA PHE A 203 2.85 15.61 -0.28
C PHE A 203 2.55 15.73 -1.79
N PRO A 204 1.69 14.89 -2.37
CA PRO A 204 1.40 14.94 -3.80
C PRO A 204 0.82 16.31 -4.18
N GLY A 205 1.26 16.87 -5.31
CA GLY A 205 0.81 18.19 -5.76
C GLY A 205 1.36 19.38 -4.94
N MET A 206 2.30 19.16 -4.02
CA MET A 206 2.97 20.23 -3.27
C MET A 206 4.47 20.30 -3.58
N MET A 207 4.97 21.53 -3.72
CA MET A 207 6.38 21.79 -4.02
C MET A 207 7.25 21.79 -2.75
N ASP A 208 6.74 22.36 -1.65
CA ASP A 208 7.44 22.44 -0.37
C ASP A 208 7.52 21.05 0.30
N SER A 209 8.67 20.73 0.91
CA SER A 209 8.88 19.54 1.73
C SER A 209 8.23 19.62 3.10
N ALA A 210 7.98 20.83 3.61
CA ALA A 210 7.31 21.07 4.89
C ALA A 210 6.30 22.23 4.76
N PRO A 211 5.24 22.07 3.96
CA PRO A 211 4.21 23.09 3.75
C PRO A 211 3.49 23.51 5.05
N LEU A 212 2.84 24.67 5.01
CA LEU A 212 1.98 25.14 6.09
C LEU A 212 0.87 24.11 6.38
N TYR A 213 0.66 23.82 7.66
CA TYR A 213 -0.31 22.82 8.12
C TYR A 213 -1.70 23.05 7.53
N ASP A 214 -2.17 24.30 7.55
CA ASP A 214 -3.48 24.68 7.03
C ASP A 214 -3.58 24.46 5.51
N ALA A 215 -2.48 24.66 4.76
CA ALA A 215 -2.43 24.39 3.32
C ALA A 215 -2.51 22.89 3.01
N VAL A 216 -1.87 22.03 3.83
CA VAL A 216 -2.01 20.57 3.69
C VAL A 216 -3.42 20.13 4.04
N ARG A 217 -4.00 20.70 5.11
CA ARG A 217 -5.37 20.41 5.51
C ARG A 217 -6.36 20.77 4.40
N GLU A 218 -6.17 21.93 3.75
CA GLU A 218 -7.00 22.36 2.63
C GLU A 218 -6.82 21.45 1.41
N HIS A 219 -5.59 21.06 1.08
CA HIS A 219 -5.33 20.13 -0.03
C HIS A 219 -6.08 18.80 0.11
N TYR A 220 -6.25 18.31 1.34
CA TYR A 220 -7.03 17.11 1.63
C TYR A 220 -8.48 17.38 2.02
N SER A 221 -9.01 18.60 1.85
CA SER A 221 -10.34 18.99 2.33
C SER A 221 -11.45 18.08 1.79
N VAL A 222 -11.42 17.72 0.50
CA VAL A 222 -12.39 16.80 -0.11
C VAL A 222 -12.39 15.45 0.59
N LEU A 223 -11.21 14.91 0.90
CA LEU A 223 -11.08 13.62 1.57
C LEU A 223 -11.51 13.71 3.05
N LEU A 224 -11.19 14.82 3.71
CA LEU A 224 -11.58 15.11 5.10
C LEU A 224 -13.09 15.29 5.31
N HIS A 225 -13.83 15.68 4.27
CA HIS A 225 -15.29 15.81 4.37
C HIS A 225 -16.04 14.62 3.75
N GLY A 226 -15.44 13.93 2.76
CA GLY A 226 -16.14 12.92 1.95
C GLY A 226 -15.79 11.45 2.21
N CYS A 227 -14.66 11.15 2.84
CA CYS A 227 -14.22 9.76 3.04
C CYS A 227 -14.87 9.15 4.29
N ASP A 228 -16.05 8.55 4.19
CA ASP A 228 -16.67 7.88 5.34
C ASP A 228 -16.50 6.36 5.27
N PHE A 229 -15.88 5.75 6.29
CA PHE A 229 -15.60 4.32 6.28
C PHE A 229 -16.87 3.50 6.17
N LYS A 230 -17.93 3.85 6.90
CA LYS A 230 -19.19 3.11 6.88
C LYS A 230 -19.82 3.15 5.49
N THR A 231 -19.93 4.33 4.90
CA THR A 231 -20.48 4.52 3.55
C THR A 231 -19.65 3.81 2.47
N GLU A 232 -18.32 3.80 2.60
CA GLU A 232 -17.43 3.18 1.61
C GLU A 232 -17.32 1.65 1.76
N CYS A 233 -17.58 1.13 2.96
CA CYS A 233 -17.42 -0.29 3.30
C CYS A 233 -18.71 -1.09 3.45
N ASP A 234 -19.85 -0.43 3.72
CA ASP A 234 -21.14 -1.11 3.80
C ASP A 234 -21.59 -1.57 2.41
N ILE A 235 -22.19 -2.76 2.34
CA ILE A 235 -22.79 -3.27 1.10
C ILE A 235 -24.21 -2.72 0.99
N ALA A 236 -24.56 -2.08 -0.14
CA ALA A 236 -25.91 -1.58 -0.36
C ALA A 236 -26.95 -2.72 -0.24
N GLN A 237 -27.98 -2.52 0.59
CA GLN A 237 -29.02 -3.52 0.90
C GLN A 237 -29.92 -3.90 -0.30
N SER A 238 -29.75 -3.30 -1.47
CA SER A 238 -30.58 -3.60 -2.66
C SER A 238 -30.36 -4.99 -3.26
N ASN A 239 -29.30 -5.71 -2.89
CA ASN A 239 -29.01 -7.05 -3.39
C ASN A 239 -29.47 -8.19 -2.46
N LEU A 240 -30.11 -7.89 -1.33
CA LEU A 240 -30.65 -8.91 -0.40
C LEU A 240 -32.13 -9.25 -0.68
N ARG A 241 -32.81 -8.53 -1.57
CA ARG A 241 -34.24 -8.77 -1.90
C ARG A 241 -34.48 -9.71 -3.09
N ASN A 242 -33.43 -10.22 -3.75
CA ASN A 242 -33.58 -11.13 -4.89
C ASN A 242 -33.21 -12.59 -4.56
N VAL A 243 -33.15 -12.95 -3.27
CA VAL A 243 -32.94 -14.34 -2.82
C VAL A 243 -34.03 -14.74 -1.83
N GLU A 244 -35.29 -14.46 -2.18
CA GLU A 244 -36.45 -15.16 -1.64
C GLU A 244 -37.46 -15.36 -2.79
N LEU A 245 -37.31 -16.48 -3.48
CA LEU A 245 -38.35 -17.20 -4.20
C LEU A 245 -38.09 -18.70 -4.00
#